data_AF-A0A7V8Y9K1-F1
#
_entry.id   AF-A0A7V8Y9K1-F1
#
_cell.length_a   1.000
_cell.length_b   1.000
_cell.length_c   1.000
_cell.angle_alpha   90.00
_cell.angle_beta   90.00
_cell.angle_gamma   90.00
#
_symmetry.space_group_name_H-M   'P 1'
#
loop_
_entity.id
_entity.type
_entity.pdbx_description
1 polymer ?
#
loop_
_entity_poly.entity_id
_entity_poly.type
_entity_poly.pdbx_seq_one_letter_code
_entity_poly.pdbx_strand_id
1 'polypeptide(L)'
;LLEAAETGAALGGVYVYPVWDKDLFDYPVVAVAQADMAIPEFKWGFLIAVTFHRLVLTNGNEVYRHIERHEVEGTGDARKAVVLNALYKGTKDTIGVQVELTASEATLRFEPRVVLPFQELDVEYIPNIRPNRLFRANGEGVADIQGSESLLDAIDETYASWMRDIRLAKARIIVPRDYLRNDESGNATFDLDQEIYTTMDMEPSMDADARAMLAHQFAIRYMEHRETTREFIERVVSNAGYSPETVIGAEGAAAKSGAALRVSEHKTILTQRRKAGHWAPALSRLLYHLNLIDKEIFKSDALDIRPTVEMSDSIIDQPLELAQTALALKSAEAASTESRVRVVHPEWSDAEVAAEVARIKDDTAAAAQIDAEAKGTFGDPLAAPEARAKNFPTTVKDGKAGSKPPTPVPFAKKA
;
A
#
# COMPACT_ATOMS: atom_id res chain seq x y z
N LEU A 1 6.36 -6.02 8.04
CA LEU A 1 5.37 -6.74 7.19
C LEU A 1 4.99 -5.95 5.94
N LEU A 2 4.64 -4.67 6.02
CA LEU A 2 4.38 -3.85 4.82
C LEU A 2 5.57 -3.84 3.84
N GLU A 3 6.76 -3.53 4.34
CA GLU A 3 8.02 -3.60 3.57
C GLU A 3 8.25 -4.96 2.90
N ALA A 4 7.86 -6.05 3.59
CA ALA A 4 7.97 -7.41 3.05
C ALA A 4 7.02 -7.63 1.85
N ALA A 5 5.84 -7.02 1.87
CA ALA A 5 4.91 -7.07 0.74
C ALA A 5 5.42 -6.24 -0.45
N GLU A 6 5.98 -5.06 -0.20
CA GLU A 6 6.56 -4.19 -1.24
C GLU A 6 7.77 -4.86 -1.92
N THR A 7 8.72 -5.36 -1.12
CA THR A 7 9.90 -6.08 -1.63
C THR A 7 9.51 -7.39 -2.31
N GLY A 8 8.54 -8.12 -1.76
CA GLY A 8 8.01 -9.33 -2.37
C GLY A 8 7.38 -9.09 -3.76
N ALA A 9 6.72 -7.95 -3.96
CA ALA A 9 6.18 -7.57 -5.27
C ALA A 9 7.28 -7.38 -6.34
N ALA A 10 8.42 -6.82 -5.94
CA ALA A 10 9.56 -6.57 -6.83
C ALA A 10 10.44 -7.80 -7.06
N LEU A 11 10.70 -8.60 -6.03
CA LEU A 11 11.63 -9.75 -6.09
C LEU A 11 10.94 -11.09 -6.36
N GLY A 12 9.61 -11.13 -6.31
CA GLY A 12 8.79 -12.32 -6.60
C GLY A 12 8.40 -13.16 -5.39
N GLY A 13 8.93 -12.86 -4.21
CA GLY A 13 8.51 -13.43 -2.94
C GLY A 13 9.35 -12.92 -1.80
N VAL A 14 8.99 -13.33 -0.59
CA VAL A 14 9.67 -12.92 0.65
C VAL A 14 9.66 -14.06 1.65
N TYR A 15 10.68 -14.11 2.50
CA TYR A 15 10.78 -15.07 3.60
C TYR A 15 10.50 -14.35 4.92
N VAL A 16 9.61 -14.92 5.72
CA VAL A 16 9.31 -14.41 7.07
C VAL A 16 9.62 -15.50 8.08
N TYR A 17 10.27 -15.12 9.18
CA TYR A 17 10.75 -16.08 10.17
C TYR A 17 10.82 -15.43 11.56
N PRO A 18 10.68 -16.23 12.64
CA PRO A 18 10.74 -15.72 13.99
C PRO A 18 12.19 -15.46 14.41
N VAL A 19 12.42 -14.34 15.09
CA VAL A 19 13.70 -14.00 15.74
C VAL A 19 13.43 -13.63 17.18
N TRP A 20 14.33 -14.01 18.08
CA TRP A 20 14.25 -13.67 19.49
C TRP A 20 15.61 -13.26 20.02
N ASP A 21 15.62 -12.27 20.89
CA ASP A 21 16.81 -11.82 21.60
C ASP A 21 16.36 -11.36 22.99
N LYS A 22 16.73 -12.12 24.02
CA LYS A 22 16.31 -11.86 25.41
C LYS A 22 16.88 -10.56 25.97
N ASP A 23 17.97 -10.08 25.40
CA ASP A 23 18.60 -8.84 25.85
C ASP A 23 17.92 -7.62 25.24
N LEU A 24 17.20 -7.79 24.13
CA LEU A 24 16.61 -6.70 23.36
C LEU A 24 15.08 -6.60 23.49
N PHE A 25 14.38 -7.73 23.52
CA PHE A 25 12.91 -7.79 23.57
C PHE A 25 12.43 -8.83 24.58
N ASP A 26 11.31 -8.54 25.25
CA ASP A 26 10.63 -9.48 26.16
C ASP A 26 9.72 -10.50 25.44
N TYR A 27 9.66 -10.43 24.11
CA TYR A 27 8.81 -11.26 23.25
C TYR A 27 9.49 -11.53 21.91
N PRO A 28 9.17 -12.63 21.22
CA PRO A 28 9.73 -12.93 19.92
C PRO A 28 9.14 -12.01 18.83
N VAL A 29 9.95 -11.66 17.84
CA VAL A 29 9.63 -10.71 16.77
C VAL A 29 9.71 -11.38 15.40
N VAL A 30 9.01 -10.80 14.42
CA VAL A 30 9.10 -11.25 13.02
C VAL A 30 10.26 -10.56 12.33
N ALA A 31 11.16 -11.34 11.75
CA ALA A 31 12.14 -10.86 10.79
C ALA A 31 11.71 -11.19 9.36
N VAL A 32 12.26 -10.42 8.42
CA VAL A 32 11.97 -10.51 7.00
C VAL A 32 13.30 -10.66 6.27
N ALA A 33 13.43 -11.72 5.48
CA ALA A 33 14.53 -11.91 4.55
C ALA A 33 14.04 -11.72 3.11
N GLN A 34 14.74 -10.86 2.39
CA GLN A 34 14.51 -10.62 0.97
C GLN A 34 14.96 -11.84 0.14
N ALA A 35 14.39 -12.02 -1.04
CA ALA A 35 14.62 -13.23 -1.84
C ALA A 35 16.05 -13.35 -2.39
N ASP A 36 16.76 -12.24 -2.56
CA ASP A 36 18.17 -12.18 -2.99
C ASP A 36 19.17 -12.67 -1.91
N MET A 37 18.75 -12.62 -0.65
CA MET A 37 19.54 -13.06 0.51
C MET A 37 19.28 -14.53 0.87
N ALA A 38 18.43 -15.24 0.12
CA ALA A 38 17.96 -16.57 0.43
C ALA A 38 18.24 -17.56 -0.71
N ILE A 39 18.68 -18.76 -0.35
CA ILE A 39 18.84 -19.90 -1.26
C ILE A 39 17.86 -20.99 -0.79
N PRO A 40 16.69 -21.10 -1.43
CA PRO A 40 15.65 -22.04 -1.02
C PRO A 40 15.84 -23.44 -1.62
N GLU A 41 15.36 -24.44 -0.89
CA GLU A 41 15.20 -25.80 -1.39
C GLU A 41 13.71 -26.15 -1.41
N PHE A 42 13.19 -26.45 -2.59
CA PHE A 42 11.79 -26.83 -2.79
C PHE A 42 11.66 -28.32 -3.11
N LYS A 43 10.66 -28.96 -2.52
CA LYS A 43 10.24 -30.32 -2.87
C LYS A 43 8.73 -30.35 -3.08
N TRP A 44 8.30 -30.78 -4.26
CA TRP A 44 6.88 -30.78 -4.67
C TRP A 44 6.19 -29.40 -4.52
N GLY A 45 6.95 -28.30 -4.69
CA GLY A 45 6.45 -26.93 -4.54
C GLY A 45 6.37 -26.41 -3.10
N PHE A 46 6.77 -27.21 -2.11
CA PHE A 46 6.87 -26.81 -0.71
C PHE A 46 8.32 -26.52 -0.33
N LEU A 47 8.54 -25.46 0.46
CA LEU A 47 9.85 -25.14 1.02
C LEU A 47 10.21 -26.20 2.06
N ILE A 48 11.38 -26.83 1.92
CA ILE A 48 11.88 -27.84 2.87
C ILE A 48 13.05 -27.35 3.70
N ALA A 49 13.85 -26.45 3.15
CA ALA A 49 14.97 -25.80 3.81
C ALA A 49 15.26 -24.47 3.10
N VAL A 50 15.89 -23.55 3.82
CA VAL A 50 16.38 -22.29 3.24
C VAL A 50 17.71 -21.93 3.87
N THR A 51 18.62 -21.43 3.05
CA THR A 51 19.92 -20.94 3.50
C THR A 51 19.98 -19.43 3.26
N PHE A 52 20.03 -18.66 4.34
CA PHE A 52 20.29 -17.23 4.28
C PHE A 52 21.80 -16.99 4.27
N HIS A 53 22.23 -16.02 3.47
CA HIS A 53 23.62 -15.59 3.42
C HIS A 53 23.70 -14.11 3.70
N ARG A 54 24.71 -13.69 4.48
CA ARG A 54 24.94 -12.29 4.82
C ARG A 54 26.42 -11.97 4.74
N LEU A 55 26.74 -10.85 4.09
CA LEU A 55 28.08 -10.27 4.14
C LEU A 55 28.34 -9.66 5.53
N VAL A 56 29.38 -10.13 6.22
CA VAL A 56 29.72 -9.68 7.58
C VAL A 56 30.82 -8.61 7.53
N LEU A 57 31.94 -8.96 6.90
CA LEU A 57 33.11 -8.10 6.81
C LEU A 57 33.79 -8.31 5.47
N THR A 58 34.26 -7.22 4.88
CA THR A 58 35.18 -7.25 3.74
C THR A 58 36.49 -6.61 4.18
N ASN A 59 37.56 -7.39 4.23
CA ASN A 59 38.90 -6.90 4.57
C ASN A 59 39.86 -7.18 3.41
N GLY A 60 40.01 -6.19 2.52
CA GLY A 60 40.80 -6.35 1.30
C GLY A 60 40.25 -7.47 0.41
N ASN A 61 41.04 -8.53 0.24
CA ASN A 61 40.65 -9.70 -0.56
C ASN A 61 39.90 -10.79 0.24
N GLU A 62 39.84 -10.65 1.57
CA GLU A 62 39.13 -11.59 2.43
C GLU A 62 37.69 -11.13 2.66
N VAL A 63 36.75 -12.02 2.38
CA VAL A 63 35.32 -11.78 2.54
C VAL A 63 34.75 -12.78 3.52
N TYR A 64 34.21 -12.27 4.63
CA TYR A 64 33.54 -13.06 5.65
C TYR A 64 32.03 -13.07 5.40
N ARG A 65 31.46 -14.26 5.26
CA ARG A 65 30.03 -14.47 5.01
C ARG A 65 29.43 -15.33 6.12
N HIS A 66 28.39 -14.84 6.76
CA HIS A 66 27.58 -15.63 7.67
C HIS A 66 26.53 -16.38 6.86
N ILE A 67 26.39 -17.67 7.14
CA ILE A 67 25.44 -18.56 6.51
C ILE A 67 24.57 -19.15 7.61
N GLU A 68 23.27 -18.91 7.50
CA GLU A 68 22.24 -19.38 8.42
C GLU A 68 21.32 -20.31 7.65
N ARG A 69 21.35 -21.60 7.99
CA ARG A 69 20.52 -22.62 7.33
C ARG A 69 19.41 -23.05 8.26
N HIS A 70 18.19 -22.94 7.76
CA HIS A 70 16.96 -23.39 8.41
C HIS A 70 16.50 -24.68 7.75
N GLU A 71 16.42 -25.75 8.52
CA GLU A 71 15.94 -27.04 8.03
C GLU A 71 15.19 -27.82 9.10
N VAL A 72 14.47 -28.86 8.66
CA VAL A 72 13.80 -29.81 9.56
C VAL A 72 14.58 -31.12 9.53
N GLU A 73 15.12 -31.50 10.67
CA GLU A 73 15.79 -32.78 10.87
C GLU A 73 14.85 -33.82 11.47
N GLY A 74 15.13 -35.10 11.24
CA GLY A 74 14.36 -36.22 11.78
C GLY A 74 13.19 -36.68 10.89
N THR A 75 12.43 -37.66 11.38
CA THR A 75 11.30 -38.26 10.64
C THR A 75 10.16 -38.59 11.60
N GLY A 76 8.91 -38.36 11.17
CA GLY A 76 7.73 -38.55 12.01
C GLY A 76 7.75 -37.63 13.24
N ASP A 77 7.41 -38.18 14.40
CA ASP A 77 7.31 -37.45 15.68
C ASP A 77 8.66 -36.95 16.22
N ALA A 78 9.78 -37.44 15.67
CA ALA A 78 11.12 -36.99 16.03
C ALA A 78 11.57 -35.75 15.24
N ARG A 79 10.68 -35.18 14.40
CA ARG A 79 11.01 -33.98 13.62
C ARG A 79 11.28 -32.80 14.53
N LYS A 80 12.33 -32.04 14.20
CA LYS A 80 12.65 -30.78 14.86
C LYS A 80 13.17 -29.79 13.84
N ALA A 81 12.71 -28.54 13.92
CA ALA A 81 13.36 -27.46 13.20
C ALA A 81 14.69 -27.11 13.87
N VAL A 82 15.69 -26.87 13.02
CA VAL A 82 17.06 -26.59 13.43
C VAL A 82 17.57 -25.41 12.62
N VAL A 83 18.20 -24.46 13.32
CA VAL A 83 18.94 -23.37 12.71
C VAL A 83 20.44 -23.66 12.87
N LEU A 84 21.14 -23.71 11.75
CA LEU A 84 22.57 -23.97 11.68
C LEU A 84 23.29 -22.69 11.27
N ASN A 85 24.17 -22.19 12.13
CA ASN A 85 24.95 -20.99 11.88
C ASN A 85 26.41 -21.36 11.57
N ALA A 86 26.94 -20.83 10.47
CA ALA A 86 28.32 -21.03 10.08
C ALA A 86 28.92 -19.76 9.49
N LEU A 87 30.15 -19.44 9.88
CA LEU A 87 30.93 -18.35 9.30
C LEU A 87 31.90 -18.91 8.27
N TYR A 88 31.95 -18.31 7.09
CA TYR A 88 32.87 -18.68 6.02
C TYR A 88 33.80 -17.52 5.70
N LYS A 89 35.08 -17.84 5.50
CA LYS A 89 36.11 -16.93 5.03
C LYS A 89 36.51 -17.33 3.62
N GLY A 90 36.24 -16.45 2.66
CA GLY A 90 36.57 -16.65 1.25
C GLY A 90 37.06 -15.39 0.58
N THR A 91 36.87 -15.33 -0.72
CA THR A 91 37.18 -14.16 -1.57
C THR A 91 35.89 -13.57 -2.13
N LYS A 92 36.00 -12.55 -2.99
CA LYS A 92 34.84 -11.99 -3.69
C LYS A 92 34.05 -13.06 -4.45
N ASP A 93 34.74 -14.00 -5.09
CA ASP A 93 34.14 -14.97 -6.01
C ASP A 93 33.96 -16.37 -5.41
N THR A 94 34.57 -16.65 -4.24
CA THR A 94 34.53 -17.98 -3.61
C THR A 94 34.12 -17.89 -2.14
N ILE A 95 33.33 -18.86 -1.68
CA ILE A 95 32.87 -18.94 -0.28
C ILE A 95 34.01 -19.26 0.68
N GLY A 96 34.99 -20.04 0.21
CA GLY A 96 36.20 -20.41 0.95
C GLY A 96 35.97 -21.47 2.03
N VAL A 97 36.56 -21.26 3.20
CA VAL A 97 36.65 -22.25 4.30
C VAL A 97 35.80 -21.80 5.48
N GLN A 98 35.19 -22.76 6.19
CA GLN A 98 34.46 -22.49 7.42
C GLN A 98 35.44 -22.06 8.54
N VAL A 99 35.08 -21.01 9.26
CA VAL A 99 35.81 -20.47 10.41
C VAL A 99 34.88 -20.47 11.62
N GLU A 100 35.46 -20.48 12.82
CA GLU A 100 34.68 -20.37 14.05
C GLU A 100 33.87 -19.06 14.11
N LEU A 101 32.66 -19.13 14.66
CA LEU A 101 31.77 -17.96 14.82
C LEU A 101 32.36 -16.86 15.72
N THR A 102 33.34 -17.21 16.56
CA THR A 102 34.11 -16.31 17.42
C THR A 102 35.09 -15.41 16.66
N ALA A 103 35.36 -15.70 15.39
CA ALA A 103 36.34 -14.95 14.60
C ALA A 103 35.86 -13.55 14.17
N SER A 104 34.58 -13.23 14.35
CA SER A 104 34.00 -11.92 14.02
C SER A 104 33.04 -11.46 15.12
N GLU A 105 33.13 -10.19 15.51
CA GLU A 105 32.28 -9.62 16.55
C GLU A 105 30.78 -9.74 16.23
N ALA A 106 30.43 -9.59 14.95
CA ALA A 106 29.05 -9.67 14.49
C ALA A 106 28.42 -11.07 14.59
N THR A 107 29.22 -12.13 14.75
CA THR A 107 28.74 -13.52 14.81
C THR A 107 28.90 -14.16 16.19
N LEU A 108 29.47 -13.46 17.17
CA LEU A 108 29.67 -13.95 18.53
C LEU A 108 28.39 -14.40 19.22
N ARG A 109 27.26 -13.76 18.91
CA ARG A 109 25.95 -14.04 19.52
C ARG A 109 25.28 -15.32 18.99
N PHE A 110 25.77 -15.88 17.88
CA PHE A 110 25.12 -17.01 17.25
C PHE A 110 25.69 -18.32 17.79
N GLU A 111 24.79 -19.25 18.13
CA GLU A 111 25.18 -20.62 18.42
C GLU A 111 25.28 -21.41 17.11
N PRO A 112 26.28 -22.32 16.94
CA PRO A 112 26.44 -23.10 15.72
C PRO A 112 25.20 -23.91 15.34
N ARG A 113 24.43 -24.34 16.34
CA ARG A 113 23.23 -25.16 16.17
C ARG A 113 22.21 -24.82 17.23
N VAL A 114 21.04 -24.39 16.79
CA VAL A 114 19.89 -24.08 17.64
C VAL A 114 18.75 -25.02 17.27
N VAL A 115 18.19 -25.71 18.27
CA VAL A 115 17.04 -26.61 18.09
C VAL A 115 15.78 -25.88 18.56
N LEU A 116 14.78 -25.82 17.68
CA LEU A 116 13.53 -25.09 17.94
C LEU A 116 12.47 -25.99 18.60
N PRO A 117 11.49 -25.40 19.33
CA PRO A 117 10.50 -26.16 20.09
C PRO A 117 9.38 -26.78 19.24
N PHE A 118 9.50 -26.77 17.92
CA PHE A 118 8.47 -27.26 16.99
C PHE A 118 9.05 -28.10 15.86
N GLN A 119 8.15 -28.80 15.15
CA GLN A 119 8.47 -29.84 14.17
C GLN A 119 8.38 -29.37 12.72
N GLU A 120 7.82 -28.18 12.48
CA GLU A 120 7.65 -27.55 11.17
C GLU A 120 8.82 -26.62 10.88
N LEU A 121 9.11 -26.33 9.61
CA LEU A 121 10.12 -25.34 9.25
C LEU A 121 9.72 -23.98 9.84
N ASP A 122 10.66 -23.27 10.45
CA ASP A 122 10.44 -21.96 11.09
C ASP A 122 10.30 -20.81 10.10
N VAL A 123 10.88 -20.97 8.90
CA VAL A 123 10.78 -20.00 7.82
C VAL A 123 9.58 -20.29 6.93
N GLU A 124 8.76 -19.26 6.74
CA GLU A 124 7.65 -19.27 5.81
C GLU A 124 8.00 -18.48 4.54
N TYR A 125 7.88 -19.12 3.38
CA TYR A 125 8.02 -18.46 2.09
C TYR A 125 6.66 -17.98 1.57
N ILE A 126 6.57 -16.68 1.32
CA ILE A 126 5.38 -16.03 0.77
C ILE A 126 5.66 -15.66 -0.69
N PRO A 127 5.11 -16.41 -1.66
CA PRO A 127 5.24 -16.09 -3.06
C PRO A 127 4.36 -14.88 -3.44
N ASN A 128 4.85 -14.03 -4.34
CA ASN A 128 4.07 -12.92 -4.86
C ASN A 128 3.05 -13.35 -5.93
N ILE A 129 3.53 -13.98 -7.02
CA ILE A 129 2.69 -14.55 -8.08
C ILE A 129 3.08 -16.02 -8.34
N ARG A 130 2.08 -16.90 -8.48
CA ARG A 130 2.23 -18.30 -8.95
C ARG A 130 1.23 -18.62 -10.06
N PRO A 131 1.52 -19.58 -10.96
CA PRO A 131 2.76 -20.35 -11.08
C PRO A 131 3.90 -19.55 -11.74
N ASN A 132 5.14 -19.95 -11.46
CA ASN A 132 6.31 -19.38 -12.15
C ASN A 132 6.33 -19.84 -13.62
N ARG A 133 6.31 -18.86 -14.54
CA ARG A 133 6.22 -19.13 -15.98
C ARG A 133 7.54 -19.69 -16.55
N LEU A 134 8.67 -19.23 -16.01
CA LEU A 134 10.02 -19.64 -16.42
C LEU A 134 10.39 -20.97 -15.76
N PHE A 135 10.21 -21.07 -14.44
CA PHE A 135 10.60 -22.23 -13.65
C PHE A 135 9.39 -22.94 -13.08
N ARG A 136 8.61 -23.60 -13.95
CA ARG A 136 7.35 -24.29 -13.56
C ARG A 136 7.52 -25.41 -12.53
N ALA A 137 8.72 -25.98 -12.45
CA ALA A 137 9.07 -27.02 -11.49
C ALA A 137 9.45 -26.46 -10.10
N ASN A 138 9.74 -25.16 -10.02
CA ASN A 138 10.16 -24.50 -8.78
C ASN A 138 8.94 -23.92 -8.05
N GLY A 139 8.98 -23.94 -6.72
CA GLY A 139 7.96 -23.34 -5.87
C GLY A 139 8.07 -21.81 -5.75
N GLU A 140 9.05 -21.21 -6.42
CA GLU A 140 9.31 -19.76 -6.33
C GLU A 140 8.19 -18.96 -6.97
N GLY A 141 7.88 -17.82 -6.36
CA GLY A 141 6.99 -16.82 -6.91
C GLY A 141 7.69 -15.95 -7.95
N VAL A 142 6.91 -15.06 -8.54
CA VAL A 142 7.28 -14.20 -9.65
C VAL A 142 7.03 -12.74 -9.31
N ALA A 143 7.94 -11.86 -9.73
CA ALA A 143 7.80 -10.41 -9.61
C ALA A 143 6.63 -9.89 -10.45
N ASP A 144 5.97 -8.83 -10.00
CA ASP A 144 4.84 -8.22 -10.72
C ASP A 144 5.22 -7.74 -12.13
N ILE A 145 6.47 -7.31 -12.30
CA ILE A 145 7.02 -6.81 -13.56
C ILE A 145 7.49 -7.91 -14.52
N GLN A 146 7.50 -9.17 -14.11
CA GLN A 146 8.01 -10.25 -14.94
C GLN A 146 7.21 -10.40 -16.23
N GLY A 147 7.91 -10.45 -17.36
CA GLY A 147 7.31 -10.50 -18.70
C GLY A 147 6.94 -9.13 -19.26
N SER A 148 7.21 -8.04 -18.53
CA SER A 148 7.04 -6.66 -19.00
C SER A 148 8.36 -5.92 -19.18
N GLU A 149 9.50 -6.61 -19.14
CA GLU A 149 10.84 -6.04 -19.24
C GLU A 149 11.01 -5.25 -20.54
N SER A 150 10.55 -5.80 -21.67
CA SER A 150 10.60 -5.12 -22.96
C SER A 150 9.70 -3.88 -23.05
N LEU A 151 8.60 -3.83 -22.27
CA LEU A 151 7.78 -2.62 -22.17
C LEU A 151 8.45 -1.57 -21.28
N LEU A 152 9.12 -1.99 -20.21
CA LEU A 152 9.91 -1.11 -19.35
C LEU A 152 11.08 -0.49 -20.12
N ASP A 153 11.81 -1.29 -20.89
CA ASP A 153 12.88 -0.80 -21.77
C ASP A 153 12.33 0.22 -22.80
N ALA A 154 11.16 -0.04 -23.39
CA ALA A 154 10.52 0.88 -24.31
C ALA A 154 10.06 2.19 -23.65
N ILE A 155 9.65 2.14 -22.38
CA ILE A 155 9.34 3.34 -21.58
C ILE A 155 10.60 4.18 -21.39
N ASP A 156 11.71 3.54 -20.99
CA ASP A 156 12.99 4.23 -20.78
C ASP A 156 13.50 4.87 -22.07
N GLU A 157 13.42 4.16 -23.20
CA GLU A 157 13.79 4.69 -24.51
C GLU A 157 12.91 5.90 -24.90
N THR A 158 11.59 5.80 -24.70
CA THR A 158 10.65 6.88 -25.03
C THR A 158 10.88 8.12 -24.16
N TYR A 159 11.11 7.94 -22.86
CA TYR A 159 11.46 9.04 -21.95
C TYR A 159 12.82 9.67 -22.30
N ALA A 160 13.83 8.87 -22.61
CA ALA A 160 15.13 9.36 -23.03
C ALA A 160 15.02 10.19 -24.33
N SER A 161 14.22 9.72 -25.29
CA SER A 161 13.90 10.45 -26.52
C SER A 161 13.17 11.75 -26.22
N TRP A 162 12.17 11.74 -25.34
CA TRP A 162 11.42 12.94 -24.95
C TRP A 162 12.33 13.99 -24.31
N MET A 163 13.15 13.59 -23.33
CA MET A 163 14.12 14.48 -22.70
C MET A 163 15.19 14.98 -23.68
N ARG A 164 15.52 14.19 -24.70
CA ARG A 164 16.40 14.63 -25.81
C ARG A 164 15.70 15.66 -26.69
N ASP A 165 14.43 15.45 -27.04
CA ASP A 165 13.65 16.38 -27.85
C ASP A 165 13.49 17.74 -27.15
N ILE A 166 13.16 17.74 -25.85
CA ILE A 166 13.14 18.96 -25.02
C ILE A 166 14.50 19.68 -25.07
N ARG A 167 15.60 18.94 -24.94
CA ARG A 167 16.96 19.51 -25.01
C ARG A 167 17.29 20.08 -26.39
N LEU A 168 16.87 19.43 -27.47
CA LEU A 168 17.11 19.87 -28.85
C LEU A 168 16.24 21.06 -29.24
N ALA A 169 15.01 21.12 -28.72
CA ALA A 169 14.06 22.18 -28.97
C ALA A 169 14.33 23.45 -28.15
N LYS A 170 15.27 23.40 -27.19
CA LYS A 170 15.84 24.64 -26.62
C LYS A 170 16.33 25.50 -27.78
N ALA A 171 15.71 26.66 -27.95
CA ALA A 171 15.93 27.52 -29.10
C ALA A 171 17.42 27.85 -29.25
N ARG A 172 17.99 27.53 -30.41
CA ARG A 172 19.33 28.00 -30.80
C ARG A 172 19.12 29.26 -31.63
N ILE A 173 19.64 30.39 -31.15
CA ILE A 173 19.60 31.63 -31.92
C ILE A 173 20.83 31.59 -32.83
N ILE A 174 20.62 31.60 -34.15
CA ILE A 174 21.72 31.68 -35.12
C ILE A 174 22.01 33.16 -35.35
N VAL A 175 23.15 33.63 -34.85
CA VAL A 175 23.58 35.04 -34.97
C VAL A 175 24.75 35.13 -35.95
N PRO A 176 24.68 35.99 -36.99
CA PRO A 176 25.81 36.23 -37.89
C PRO A 176 27.02 36.76 -37.11
N ARG A 177 28.25 36.34 -37.47
CA ARG A 177 29.49 36.74 -36.79
C ARG A 177 29.64 38.27 -36.64
N ASP A 178 29.07 39.05 -37.56
CA ASP A 178 29.12 40.52 -37.56
C ASP A 178 28.46 41.18 -36.32
N TYR A 179 27.61 40.44 -35.59
CA TYR A 179 26.95 40.91 -34.38
C TYR A 179 27.74 40.62 -33.09
N LEU A 180 28.86 39.90 -33.18
CA LEU A 180 29.75 39.67 -32.04
C LEU A 180 30.64 40.90 -31.85
N ARG A 181 30.68 41.45 -30.63
CA ARG A 181 31.61 42.54 -30.30
C ARG A 181 33.02 41.97 -30.16
N ASN A 182 33.97 42.53 -30.90
CA ASN A 182 35.38 42.21 -30.73
C ASN A 182 35.88 42.80 -29.41
N ASP A 183 36.51 41.99 -28.57
CA ASP A 183 37.32 42.46 -27.45
C ASP A 183 38.58 43.18 -27.97
N GLU A 184 39.19 44.03 -27.16
CA GLU A 184 40.33 44.91 -27.52
C GLU A 184 41.59 44.14 -27.97
N SER A 185 41.64 42.82 -27.78
CA SER A 185 42.74 41.95 -28.23
C SER A 185 42.42 41.10 -29.48
N GLY A 186 41.29 41.34 -30.15
CA GLY A 186 40.93 40.62 -31.39
C GLY A 186 40.63 39.13 -31.20
N ASN A 187 40.50 38.67 -29.96
CA ASN A 187 40.07 37.32 -29.60
C ASN A 187 38.63 37.38 -29.09
N ALA A 188 37.76 36.53 -29.64
CA ALA A 188 36.41 36.35 -29.13
C ALA A 188 36.48 35.62 -27.79
N THR A 189 36.40 36.35 -26.67
CA THR A 189 36.35 35.77 -25.32
C THR A 189 34.91 35.47 -24.92
N PHE A 190 34.72 34.31 -24.31
CA PHE A 190 33.46 33.61 -24.10
C PHE A 190 33.06 33.63 -22.62
N ASP A 191 31.81 34.01 -22.34
CA ASP A 191 31.19 33.88 -21.02
C ASP A 191 30.42 32.55 -20.96
N LEU A 192 30.70 31.74 -19.92
CA LEU A 192 30.23 30.36 -19.79
C LEU A 192 28.71 30.25 -19.52
N ASP A 193 28.05 31.34 -19.11
CA ASP A 193 26.60 31.38 -18.88
C ASP A 193 25.77 31.53 -20.19
N GLN A 194 26.41 31.47 -21.36
CA GLN A 194 25.80 31.72 -22.67
C GLN A 194 25.81 30.49 -23.59
N GLU A 195 25.37 29.31 -23.10
CA GLU A 195 25.30 27.99 -23.76
C GLU A 195 24.54 27.90 -25.12
N ILE A 196 24.17 29.01 -25.77
CA ILE A 196 23.11 29.07 -26.81
C ILE A 196 23.61 29.51 -28.20
N TYR A 197 24.84 29.17 -28.63
CA TYR A 197 25.27 29.51 -30.01
C TYR A 197 26.09 28.41 -30.71
N THR A 198 25.74 28.12 -31.97
CA THR A 198 26.58 27.36 -32.91
C THR A 198 26.86 28.27 -34.10
N THR A 199 28.13 28.53 -34.41
CA THR A 199 28.50 29.42 -35.52
C THR A 199 28.48 28.66 -36.85
N MET A 200 27.93 29.27 -37.89
CA MET A 200 28.06 28.82 -39.27
C MET A 200 28.81 29.89 -40.06
N ASP A 201 29.81 29.49 -40.83
CA ASP A 201 30.48 30.35 -41.80
C ASP A 201 29.57 30.48 -43.04
N MET A 202 28.93 31.65 -43.19
CA MET A 202 28.08 31.97 -44.35
C MET A 202 28.74 33.04 -45.22
N GLU A 203 28.67 32.85 -46.54
CA GLU A 203 29.24 33.76 -47.54
C GLU A 203 28.38 35.05 -47.68
N PRO A 204 28.97 36.24 -47.89
CA PRO A 204 28.30 37.53 -47.68
C PRO A 204 27.15 37.86 -48.64
N SER A 205 26.90 37.07 -49.68
CA SER A 205 26.03 37.41 -50.81
C SER A 205 24.61 36.83 -50.76
N MET A 206 24.14 36.32 -49.62
CA MET A 206 22.75 35.82 -49.50
C MET A 206 21.75 36.89 -49.06
N ASP A 207 20.60 36.94 -49.74
CA ASP A 207 19.46 37.83 -49.52
C ASP A 207 18.91 37.80 -48.09
N ALA A 208 18.34 38.93 -47.64
CA ALA A 208 17.87 39.15 -46.27
C ALA A 208 16.78 38.15 -45.82
N ASP A 209 15.94 37.64 -46.73
CA ASP A 209 14.92 36.62 -46.42
C ASP A 209 15.54 35.23 -46.15
N ALA A 210 16.69 34.92 -46.75
CA ALA A 210 17.43 33.67 -46.46
C ALA A 210 18.10 33.70 -45.08
N ARG A 211 18.39 34.89 -44.54
CA ARG A 211 18.92 35.08 -43.17
C ARG A 211 17.85 34.86 -42.09
N ALA A 212 16.57 35.10 -42.41
CA ALA A 212 15.44 34.91 -41.49
C ALA A 212 14.98 33.43 -41.39
N MET A 213 15.27 32.59 -42.39
CA MET A 213 14.92 31.15 -42.40
C MET A 213 15.71 30.29 -41.39
N LEU A 214 16.65 30.86 -40.63
CA LEU A 214 17.59 30.12 -39.78
C LEU A 214 17.17 29.99 -38.31
N ALA A 215 16.08 30.63 -37.87
CA ALA A 215 15.49 30.38 -36.55
C ALA A 215 14.47 29.23 -36.63
N HIS A 216 14.93 28.02 -36.94
CA HIS A 216 14.08 26.84 -36.97
C HIS A 216 13.79 26.37 -35.53
N GLN A 217 12.76 26.92 -34.90
CA GLN A 217 12.26 26.37 -33.63
C GLN A 217 11.59 25.03 -33.92
N PHE A 218 12.22 23.92 -33.53
CA PHE A 218 11.60 22.61 -33.62
C PHE A 218 10.44 22.53 -32.61
N ALA A 219 9.25 22.15 -33.09
CA ALA A 219 8.11 21.88 -32.20
C ALA A 219 8.45 20.70 -31.27
N ILE A 220 8.30 20.91 -29.96
CA ILE A 220 8.49 19.86 -28.95
C ILE A 220 7.32 18.88 -29.05
N ARG A 221 7.59 17.61 -29.35
CA ARG A 221 6.57 16.54 -29.46
C ARG A 221 6.21 15.95 -28.11
N TYR A 222 5.94 16.81 -27.13
CA TYR A 222 5.75 16.37 -25.75
C TYR A 222 4.47 15.55 -25.57
N MET A 223 3.42 15.84 -26.34
CA MET A 223 2.15 15.12 -26.26
C MET A 223 2.29 13.71 -26.82
N GLU A 224 2.93 13.55 -27.97
CA GLU A 224 3.14 12.26 -28.63
C GLU A 224 3.99 11.34 -27.76
N HIS A 225 5.05 11.87 -27.14
CA HIS A 225 5.86 11.12 -26.19
C HIS A 225 5.09 10.75 -24.92
N ARG A 226 4.29 11.67 -24.36
CA ARG A 226 3.45 11.42 -23.19
C ARG A 226 2.41 10.32 -23.46
N GLU A 227 1.69 10.39 -24.58
CA GLU A 227 0.67 9.39 -24.94
C GLU A 227 1.29 8.00 -25.18
N THR A 228 2.43 7.95 -25.87
CA THR A 228 3.15 6.67 -26.10
C THR A 228 3.62 6.05 -24.79
N THR A 229 4.20 6.88 -23.91
CA THR A 229 4.63 6.44 -22.58
C THR A 229 3.44 5.94 -21.75
N ARG A 230 2.31 6.66 -21.79
CA ARG A 230 1.08 6.30 -21.09
C ARG A 230 0.55 4.94 -21.53
N GLU A 231 0.44 4.70 -22.83
CA GLU A 231 0.05 3.41 -23.40
C GLU A 231 0.94 2.26 -22.89
N PHE A 232 2.26 2.46 -22.83
CA PHE A 232 3.18 1.45 -22.30
C PHE A 232 2.99 1.21 -20.80
N ILE A 233 2.85 2.26 -19.99
CA ILE A 233 2.59 2.14 -18.55
C ILE A 233 1.27 1.39 -18.31
N GLU A 234 0.20 1.74 -19.03
CA GLU A 234 -1.10 1.07 -18.92
C GLU A 234 -0.99 -0.44 -19.21
N ARG A 235 -0.18 -0.82 -20.21
CA ARG A 235 0.10 -2.23 -20.52
C ARG A 235 0.91 -2.93 -19.43
N VAL A 236 1.95 -2.29 -18.89
CA VAL A 236 2.76 -2.84 -17.77
C VAL A 236 1.89 -3.07 -16.55
N VAL A 237 1.10 -2.07 -16.15
CA VAL A 237 0.19 -2.15 -14.99
C VAL A 237 -0.86 -3.25 -15.19
N SER A 238 -1.41 -3.36 -16.40
CA SER A 238 -2.35 -4.42 -16.74
C SER A 238 -1.69 -5.80 -16.70
N ASN A 239 -0.46 -5.96 -17.19
CA ASN A 239 0.28 -7.22 -17.13
C ASN A 239 0.58 -7.66 -15.69
N ALA A 240 0.89 -6.70 -14.82
CA ALA A 240 1.10 -6.93 -13.38
C ALA A 240 -0.19 -7.33 -12.63
N GLY A 241 -1.35 -7.30 -13.28
CA GLY A 241 -2.63 -7.70 -12.67
C GLY A 241 -3.37 -6.54 -11.98
N TYR A 242 -2.96 -5.30 -12.22
CA TYR A 242 -3.59 -4.11 -11.64
C TYR A 242 -4.46 -3.40 -12.68
N SER A 243 -5.40 -2.59 -12.21
CA SER A 243 -6.14 -1.67 -13.05
C SER A 243 -5.32 -0.39 -13.26
N PRO A 244 -5.11 0.06 -14.52
CA PRO A 244 -4.42 1.32 -14.79
C PRO A 244 -5.04 2.53 -14.09
N GLU A 245 -6.37 2.55 -13.94
CA GLU A 245 -7.06 3.63 -13.24
C GLU A 245 -6.65 3.73 -11.76
N THR A 246 -6.39 2.60 -11.09
CA THR A 246 -5.95 2.59 -9.68
C THR A 246 -4.55 3.17 -9.51
N VAL A 247 -3.68 2.99 -10.52
CA VAL A 247 -2.24 3.32 -10.41
C VAL A 247 -1.92 4.68 -11.01
N ILE A 248 -2.50 5.01 -12.16
CA ILE A 248 -2.25 6.25 -12.91
C ILE A 248 -3.23 7.35 -12.49
N GLY A 249 -4.39 6.98 -11.96
CA GLY A 249 -5.51 7.87 -11.73
C GLY A 249 -6.33 8.09 -13.01
N ALA A 250 -7.60 8.46 -12.84
CA ALA A 250 -8.46 8.78 -13.96
C ALA A 250 -8.23 10.24 -14.42
N GLU A 251 -7.65 10.43 -15.61
CA GLU A 251 -7.55 11.77 -16.20
C GLU A 251 -8.93 12.25 -16.67
N GLY A 252 -9.42 13.33 -16.05
CA GLY A 252 -10.63 14.04 -16.51
C GLY A 252 -11.96 13.34 -16.25
N ALA A 253 -12.00 12.25 -15.47
CA ALA A 253 -13.26 11.58 -15.16
C ALA A 253 -14.08 12.39 -14.14
N ALA A 254 -15.29 12.78 -14.53
CA ALA A 254 -16.35 13.13 -13.59
C ALA A 254 -16.43 12.06 -12.48
N ALA A 255 -16.71 12.48 -11.24
CA ALA A 255 -16.82 11.58 -10.10
C ALA A 255 -17.65 10.34 -10.46
N LYS A 256 -16.98 9.20 -10.67
CA LYS A 256 -17.63 7.93 -10.99
C LYS A 256 -18.43 7.50 -9.76
N SER A 257 -19.60 6.89 -9.98
CA SER A 257 -20.33 6.22 -8.89
C SER A 257 -19.48 5.09 -8.31
N GLY A 258 -19.63 4.78 -7.01
CA GLY A 258 -18.79 3.77 -6.35
C GLY A 258 -18.90 2.38 -6.98
N ALA A 259 -20.08 2.00 -7.52
CA ALA A 259 -20.22 0.79 -8.34
C ALA A 259 -19.36 0.78 -9.62
N ALA A 260 -19.24 1.91 -10.33
CA ALA A 260 -18.40 2.01 -11.52
C ALA A 260 -16.91 1.98 -11.17
N LEU A 261 -16.53 2.54 -10.02
CA LEU A 261 -15.17 2.44 -9.49
C LEU A 261 -14.81 0.99 -9.13
N ARG A 262 -15.71 0.25 -8.46
CA ARG A 262 -15.49 -1.17 -8.16
C ARG A 262 -15.31 -2.02 -9.42
N VAL A 263 -16.06 -1.72 -10.48
CA VAL A 263 -15.90 -2.42 -11.77
C VAL A 263 -14.53 -2.10 -12.38
N SER A 264 -14.07 -0.86 -12.31
CA SER A 264 -12.75 -0.51 -12.85
C SER A 264 -11.59 -1.03 -11.99
N GLU A 265 -11.75 -1.13 -10.67
CA GLU A 265 -10.76 -1.66 -9.73
C GLU A 265 -10.81 -3.19 -9.56
N HIS A 266 -11.78 -3.85 -10.20
CA HIS A 266 -12.03 -5.29 -10.02
C HIS A 266 -10.78 -6.15 -10.19
N LYS A 267 -9.94 -5.81 -11.18
CA LYS A 267 -8.70 -6.53 -11.46
C LYS A 267 -7.70 -6.41 -10.30
N THR A 268 -7.55 -5.21 -9.74
CA THR A 268 -6.70 -4.94 -8.57
C THR A 268 -7.19 -5.72 -7.35
N ILE A 269 -8.51 -5.71 -7.09
CA ILE A 269 -9.12 -6.43 -5.96
C ILE A 269 -8.88 -7.95 -6.09
N LEU A 270 -9.05 -8.52 -7.28
CA LEU A 270 -8.76 -9.95 -7.51
C LEU A 270 -7.28 -10.29 -7.26
N THR A 271 -6.37 -9.43 -7.69
CA THR A 271 -4.93 -9.60 -7.46
C THR A 271 -4.60 -9.50 -5.96
N GLN A 272 -5.16 -8.51 -5.26
CA GLN A 272 -5.02 -8.38 -3.82
C GLN A 272 -5.51 -9.62 -3.09
N ARG A 273 -6.70 -10.13 -3.41
CA ARG A 273 -7.27 -11.34 -2.78
C ARG A 273 -6.39 -12.56 -3.01
N ARG A 274 -5.80 -12.71 -4.20
CA ARG A 274 -4.85 -13.79 -4.48
C ARG A 274 -3.60 -13.69 -3.61
N LYS A 275 -3.00 -12.48 -3.53
CA LYS A 275 -1.83 -12.24 -2.67
C LYS A 275 -2.18 -12.46 -1.20
N ALA A 276 -3.30 -11.94 -0.72
CA ALA A 276 -3.82 -12.18 0.63
C ALA A 276 -3.96 -13.68 0.94
N GLY A 277 -4.41 -14.49 -0.03
CA GLY A 277 -4.48 -15.95 0.10
C GLY A 277 -3.12 -16.65 0.25
N HIS A 278 -2.02 -16.04 -0.18
CA HIS A 278 -0.65 -16.52 0.10
C HIS A 278 -0.17 -16.07 1.48
N TRP A 279 -0.51 -14.85 1.88
CA TRP A 279 -0.11 -14.26 3.16
C TRP A 279 -0.81 -14.88 4.36
N ALA A 280 -2.14 -15.04 4.33
CA ALA A 280 -2.93 -15.53 5.46
C ALA A 280 -2.44 -16.88 6.04
N PRO A 281 -2.22 -17.95 5.24
CA PRO A 281 -1.73 -19.22 5.78
C PRO A 281 -0.28 -19.13 6.30
N ALA A 282 0.58 -18.34 5.66
CA ALA A 282 1.95 -18.14 6.09
C ALA A 282 2.02 -17.38 7.43
N LEU A 283 1.22 -16.32 7.58
CA LEU A 283 1.11 -15.57 8.84
C LEU A 283 0.53 -16.43 9.96
N SER A 284 -0.46 -17.28 9.68
CA SER A 284 -1.02 -18.20 10.66
C SER A 284 0.05 -19.16 11.22
N ARG A 285 0.90 -19.74 10.36
CA ARG A 285 2.00 -20.62 10.77
C ARG A 285 3.10 -19.87 11.50
N LEU A 286 3.51 -18.71 11.00
CA LEU A 286 4.52 -17.86 11.64
C LEU A 286 4.10 -17.44 13.06
N LEU A 287 2.86 -16.96 13.22
CA LEU A 287 2.32 -16.58 14.54
C LEU A 287 2.23 -17.77 15.49
N TYR A 288 1.94 -18.96 14.97
CA TYR A 288 2.00 -20.19 15.76
C TYR A 288 3.43 -20.50 16.24
N HIS A 289 4.44 -20.38 15.37
CA HIS A 289 5.85 -20.56 15.75
C HIS A 289 6.31 -19.53 16.78
N LEU A 290 5.88 -18.26 16.65
CA LEU A 290 6.14 -17.21 17.63
C LEU A 290 5.55 -17.57 19.01
N ASN A 291 4.31 -18.04 19.09
CA ASN A 291 3.70 -18.45 20.36
C ASN A 291 4.46 -19.60 21.02
N LEU A 292 4.94 -20.57 20.24
CA LEU A 292 5.74 -21.68 20.76
C LEU A 292 7.10 -21.24 21.27
N ILE A 293 7.75 -20.30 20.58
CA ILE A 293 9.00 -19.68 21.03
C ILE A 293 8.76 -18.87 22.31
N ASP A 294 7.68 -18.09 22.37
CA ASP A 294 7.32 -17.29 23.54
C ASP A 294 7.12 -18.17 24.79
N LYS A 295 6.36 -19.25 24.64
CA LYS A 295 6.12 -20.24 25.70
C LYS A 295 7.39 -20.95 26.17
N GLU A 296 8.25 -21.37 25.25
CA GLU A 296 9.44 -22.15 25.61
C GLU A 296 10.61 -21.27 26.09
N ILE A 297 10.83 -20.13 25.45
CA ILE A 297 12.01 -19.28 25.68
C ILE A 297 11.74 -18.18 26.71
N PHE A 298 10.60 -17.50 26.58
CA PHE A 298 10.19 -16.37 27.45
C PHE A 298 9.29 -16.82 28.61
N LYS A 299 8.82 -18.08 28.60
CA LYS A 299 7.99 -18.68 29.66
C LYS A 299 6.69 -17.91 29.91
N SER A 300 6.12 -17.32 28.85
CA SER A 300 4.81 -16.70 28.90
C SER A 300 3.69 -17.74 29.00
N ASP A 301 2.50 -17.31 29.41
CA ASP A 301 1.28 -18.14 29.42
C ASP A 301 0.58 -18.18 28.05
N ALA A 302 1.38 -18.17 26.97
CA ALA A 302 0.85 -18.17 25.61
C ALA A 302 0.08 -19.46 25.30
N LEU A 303 -1.07 -19.29 24.65
CA LEU A 303 -1.91 -20.40 24.21
C LEU A 303 -1.23 -21.14 23.04
N ASP A 304 -1.13 -22.46 23.16
CA ASP A 304 -0.67 -23.36 22.10
C ASP A 304 -1.82 -23.64 21.12
N ILE A 305 -2.27 -22.58 20.45
CA ILE A 305 -3.37 -22.62 19.49
C ILE A 305 -2.92 -21.89 18.24
N ARG A 306 -3.14 -22.50 17.07
CA ARG A 306 -2.85 -21.88 15.78
C ARG A 306 -3.89 -20.78 15.50
N PRO A 307 -3.47 -19.52 15.32
CA PRO A 307 -4.40 -18.42 15.10
C PRO A 307 -4.97 -18.44 13.67
N THR A 308 -6.22 -18.00 13.54
CA THR A 308 -6.84 -17.71 12.24
C THR A 308 -6.51 -16.28 11.83
N VAL A 309 -6.01 -16.09 10.62
CA VAL A 309 -5.69 -14.76 10.08
C VAL A 309 -6.74 -14.38 9.05
N GLU A 310 -7.49 -13.31 9.33
CA GLU A 310 -8.42 -12.70 8.39
C GLU A 310 -7.79 -11.43 7.82
N MET A 311 -7.67 -11.37 6.49
CA MET A 311 -7.12 -10.22 5.79
C MET A 311 -8.28 -9.28 5.43
N SER A 312 -8.22 -8.04 5.89
CA SER A 312 -9.22 -7.03 5.55
C SER A 312 -9.17 -6.70 4.04
N ASP A 313 -10.33 -6.52 3.42
CA ASP A 313 -10.42 -5.97 2.06
C ASP A 313 -10.10 -4.47 2.12
N SER A 314 -9.31 -3.95 1.18
CA SER A 314 -8.91 -2.52 1.20
C SER A 314 -9.98 -1.59 0.61
N ILE A 315 -11.21 -2.07 0.47
CA ILE A 315 -12.33 -1.31 -0.08
C ILE A 315 -12.84 -0.38 1.02
N ILE A 316 -12.66 0.93 0.81
CA ILE A 316 -13.37 1.93 1.60
C ILE A 316 -14.81 1.94 1.09
N ASP A 317 -15.68 1.17 1.74
CA ASP A 317 -17.10 1.22 1.44
C ASP A 317 -17.63 2.63 1.75
N GLN A 318 -18.25 3.27 0.76
CA GLN A 318 -18.86 4.58 0.99
C GLN A 318 -20.07 4.39 1.92
N PRO A 319 -20.15 5.11 3.06
CA PRO A 319 -21.25 4.96 4.01
C PRO A 319 -22.64 5.12 3.39
N LEU A 320 -22.74 5.92 2.32
CA LEU A 320 -23.98 6.12 1.57
C LEU A 320 -24.42 4.87 0.79
N GLU A 321 -23.50 4.11 0.19
CA GLU A 321 -23.83 2.88 -0.54
C GLU A 321 -24.34 1.79 0.43
N LEU A 322 -23.69 1.67 1.59
CA LEU A 322 -24.12 0.74 2.65
C LEU A 322 -25.49 1.12 3.20
N ALA A 323 -25.72 2.41 3.46
CA ALA A 323 -27.02 2.91 3.92
C ALA A 323 -28.13 2.67 2.89
N GLN A 324 -27.87 2.90 1.60
CA GLN A 324 -28.82 2.63 0.53
C GLN A 324 -29.12 1.13 0.39
N THR A 325 -28.11 0.28 0.54
CA THR A 325 -28.28 -1.18 0.52
C THR A 325 -29.12 -1.65 1.72
N ALA A 326 -28.84 -1.15 2.92
CA ALA A 326 -29.61 -1.46 4.11
C ALA A 326 -31.06 -0.95 4.01
N LEU A 327 -31.28 0.21 3.39
CA LEU A 327 -32.62 0.73 3.11
C LEU A 327 -33.38 -0.14 2.10
N ALA A 328 -32.73 -0.57 1.02
CA ALA A 328 -33.33 -1.46 0.03
C ALA A 328 -33.74 -2.79 0.67
N LEU A 329 -32.85 -3.40 1.47
CA LEU A 329 -33.13 -4.60 2.24
C LEU A 329 -34.28 -4.41 3.25
N LYS A 330 -34.37 -3.23 3.89
CA LYS A 330 -35.50 -2.85 4.76
C LYS A 330 -36.81 -2.80 3.99
N SER A 331 -36.83 -2.10 2.85
CA SER A 331 -38.05 -1.91 2.04
C SER A 331 -38.56 -3.21 1.41
N ALA A 332 -37.66 -4.13 1.09
CA ALA A 332 -38.00 -5.44 0.54
C ALA A 332 -38.33 -6.49 1.61
N GLU A 333 -38.22 -6.14 2.91
CA GLU A 333 -38.36 -7.06 4.05
C GLU A 333 -37.48 -8.32 3.95
N ALA A 334 -36.37 -8.22 3.21
CA ALA A 334 -35.55 -9.37 2.82
C ALA A 334 -34.44 -9.71 3.83
N ALA A 335 -34.21 -8.86 4.84
CA ALA A 335 -33.17 -9.05 5.85
C ALA A 335 -33.61 -8.57 7.24
N SER A 336 -33.09 -9.25 8.28
CA SER A 336 -33.37 -8.88 9.68
C SER A 336 -32.70 -7.54 10.06
N THR A 337 -33.11 -6.95 11.19
CA THR A 337 -32.46 -5.75 11.74
C THR A 337 -30.98 -6.02 12.03
N GLU A 338 -30.64 -7.20 12.53
CA GLU A 338 -29.24 -7.57 12.80
C GLU A 338 -28.42 -7.64 11.52
N SER A 339 -28.92 -8.34 10.49
CA SER A 339 -28.19 -8.46 9.22
C SER A 339 -27.99 -7.09 8.56
N ARG A 340 -28.95 -6.17 8.71
CA ARG A 340 -28.81 -4.79 8.18
C ARG A 340 -27.77 -3.97 8.95
N VAL A 341 -27.73 -4.06 10.29
CA VAL A 341 -26.70 -3.39 11.09
C VAL A 341 -25.32 -3.92 10.73
N ARG A 342 -25.19 -5.24 10.54
CA ARG A 342 -23.94 -5.89 10.10
C ARG A 342 -23.50 -5.50 8.68
N VAL A 343 -24.44 -5.18 7.79
CA VAL A 343 -24.14 -4.62 6.46
C VAL A 343 -23.62 -3.19 6.55
N VAL A 344 -24.15 -2.38 7.47
CA VAL A 344 -23.70 -0.99 7.66
C VAL A 344 -22.39 -0.90 8.43
N HIS A 345 -22.16 -1.83 9.36
CA HIS A 345 -20.97 -1.91 10.21
C HIS A 345 -20.35 -3.32 10.17
N PRO A 346 -19.61 -3.67 9.10
CA PRO A 346 -18.97 -4.97 8.98
C PRO A 346 -17.86 -5.23 10.00
N GLU A 347 -17.26 -4.17 10.55
CA GLU A 347 -16.15 -4.20 11.49
C GLU A 347 -16.57 -4.42 12.95
N TRP A 348 -17.86 -4.35 13.25
CA TRP A 348 -18.36 -4.49 14.62
C TRP A 348 -18.36 -5.93 15.08
N SER A 349 -17.98 -6.13 16.34
CA SER A 349 -18.11 -7.42 17.01
C SER A 349 -19.58 -7.82 17.19
N ASP A 350 -19.84 -9.11 17.36
CA ASP A 350 -21.21 -9.61 17.60
C ASP A 350 -21.87 -8.94 18.82
N ALA A 351 -21.09 -8.56 19.83
CA ALA A 351 -21.58 -7.85 21.01
C ALA A 351 -22.05 -6.42 20.69
N GLU A 352 -21.32 -5.70 19.85
CA GLU A 352 -21.66 -4.33 19.44
C GLU A 352 -22.88 -4.31 18.52
N VAL A 353 -22.97 -5.26 17.59
CA VAL A 353 -24.14 -5.44 16.73
C VAL A 353 -25.39 -5.73 17.56
N ALA A 354 -25.29 -6.61 18.56
CA ALA A 354 -26.41 -6.94 19.43
C ALA A 354 -26.90 -5.72 20.24
N ALA A 355 -25.98 -4.91 20.77
CA ALA A 355 -26.31 -3.70 21.50
C ALA A 355 -27.04 -2.67 20.63
N GLU A 356 -26.62 -2.51 19.37
CA GLU A 356 -27.29 -1.60 18.44
C GLU A 356 -28.67 -2.08 18.04
N VAL A 357 -28.82 -3.37 17.77
CA VAL A 357 -30.14 -3.97 17.45
C VAL A 357 -31.11 -3.79 18.63
N ALA A 358 -30.63 -3.87 19.87
CA ALA A 358 -31.45 -3.60 21.06
C ALA A 358 -31.92 -2.14 21.09
N ARG A 359 -31.00 -1.17 20.90
CA ARG A 359 -31.34 0.26 20.82
C ARG A 359 -32.39 0.54 19.73
N ILE A 360 -32.20 -0.01 18.53
CA ILE A 360 -33.16 0.17 17.42
C ILE A 360 -34.54 -0.40 17.79
N LYS A 361 -34.59 -1.55 18.46
CA LYS A 361 -35.87 -2.14 18.90
C LYS A 361 -36.55 -1.27 19.94
N ASP A 362 -35.81 -0.76 20.92
CA ASP A 362 -36.33 0.12 21.96
C ASP A 362 -36.87 1.42 21.36
N ASP A 363 -36.15 2.03 20.41
CA ASP A 363 -36.61 3.22 19.69
C ASP A 363 -37.88 2.96 18.88
N THR A 364 -37.97 1.81 18.20
CA THR A 364 -39.19 1.44 17.47
C THR A 364 -40.38 1.16 18.38
N ALA A 365 -40.14 0.58 19.56
CA ALA A 365 -41.17 0.33 20.56
C ALA A 365 -41.67 1.66 21.17
N ALA A 366 -40.76 2.58 21.49
CA ALA A 366 -41.09 3.93 21.95
C ALA A 366 -41.88 4.71 20.90
N ALA A 367 -41.48 4.63 19.61
CA ALA A 367 -42.22 5.27 18.52
C ALA A 367 -43.64 4.68 18.34
N ALA A 368 -43.81 3.36 18.50
CA ALA A 368 -45.12 2.72 18.45
C ALA A 368 -46.04 3.12 19.61
N GLN A 369 -45.49 3.35 20.80
CA GLN A 369 -46.25 3.87 21.95
C GLN A 369 -46.74 5.30 21.71
N ILE A 370 -45.89 6.16 21.14
CA ILE A 370 -46.26 7.55 20.79
C ILE A 370 -47.37 7.58 19.74
N ASP A 371 -47.34 6.72 18.71
CA ASP A 371 -48.40 6.65 17.68
C ASP A 371 -49.72 6.08 18.24
N ALA A 372 -49.65 5.17 19.22
CA ALA A 372 -50.83 4.67 19.92
C ALA A 372 -51.49 5.74 20.81
N GLU A 373 -50.70 6.55 21.52
CA GLU A 373 -51.19 7.69 22.31
C GLU A 373 -51.80 8.79 21.42
N ALA A 374 -51.20 9.07 20.26
CA ALA A 374 -51.72 10.04 19.29
C ALA A 374 -53.07 9.62 18.67
N LYS A 375 -53.27 8.33 18.41
CA LYS A 375 -54.56 7.78 17.94
C LYS A 375 -55.64 7.74 19.03
N GLY A 376 -55.25 7.67 20.30
CA GLY A 376 -56.17 7.75 21.44
C GLY A 376 -56.73 9.15 21.72
N THR A 377 -56.12 10.21 21.17
CA THR A 377 -56.51 11.61 21.41
C THR A 377 -57.52 12.21 20.43
N PHE A 378 -57.89 11.51 19.34
CA PHE A 378 -59.03 11.90 18.52
C PHE A 378 -60.31 11.21 19.03
N GLY A 379 -60.85 11.77 20.11
CA GLY A 379 -62.13 11.34 20.68
C GLY A 379 -63.30 11.54 19.71
N ASP A 380 -64.21 10.57 19.73
CA ASP A 380 -65.48 10.49 19.01
C ASP A 380 -66.28 11.82 19.09
N PRO A 381 -66.63 12.47 17.96
CA PRO A 381 -67.22 13.82 17.94
C PRO A 381 -68.66 13.91 18.48
N LEU A 382 -69.21 12.85 19.10
CA LEU A 382 -70.60 12.77 19.55
C LEU A 382 -70.79 12.68 21.08
N ALA A 383 -69.74 12.85 21.89
CA ALA A 383 -69.90 13.00 23.34
C ALA A 383 -69.89 14.49 23.76
N ALA A 384 -71.04 14.98 24.26
CA ALA A 384 -71.27 16.37 24.62
C ALA A 384 -70.47 16.85 25.86
N PRO A 385 -70.15 18.16 25.98
CA PRO A 385 -69.25 18.68 27.01
C PRO A 385 -70.01 19.25 28.23
N GLU A 386 -69.64 18.85 29.44
CA GLU A 386 -70.10 19.53 30.68
C GLU A 386 -68.94 20.12 31.49
N ALA A 387 -68.91 21.45 31.45
CA ALA A 387 -68.67 22.39 32.55
C ALA A 387 -67.41 22.26 33.44
N ARG A 388 -66.47 23.20 33.23
CA ARG A 388 -65.86 23.92 34.37
C ARG A 388 -65.61 25.39 34.03
N ALA A 389 -66.41 26.25 34.65
CA ALA A 389 -66.41 27.69 34.45
C ALA A 389 -65.73 28.44 35.61
N LYS A 390 -65.02 29.52 35.24
CA LYS A 390 -64.80 30.80 35.95
C LYS A 390 -63.98 30.84 37.25
N ASN A 391 -62.90 31.64 37.21
CA ASN A 391 -62.77 32.88 38.00
C ASN A 391 -61.59 33.73 37.49
N PHE A 392 -61.89 34.91 36.93
CA PHE A 392 -60.95 35.99 36.66
C PHE A 392 -61.33 37.19 37.54
N PRO A 393 -60.39 37.85 38.24
CA PRO A 393 -60.56 39.22 38.67
C PRO A 393 -59.89 40.18 37.68
N THR A 394 -60.66 41.20 37.34
CA THR A 394 -60.36 42.37 36.52
C THR A 394 -59.45 43.37 37.22
N THR A 395 -58.40 43.86 36.57
CA THR A 395 -58.00 45.28 36.59
C THR A 395 -57.35 45.61 35.24
N VAL A 396 -57.77 46.71 34.62
CA VAL A 396 -57.36 47.18 33.29
C VAL A 396 -56.85 48.61 33.44
N LYS A 397 -55.94 49.01 32.52
CA LYS A 397 -55.64 50.36 32.00
C LYS A 397 -54.41 51.04 32.61
N ASP A 398 -53.50 51.68 31.89
CA ASP A 398 -53.33 52.00 30.45
C ASP A 398 -51.86 52.45 30.28
N GLY A 399 -51.22 52.32 29.10
CA GLY A 399 -49.98 53.08 28.83
C GLY A 399 -49.05 52.64 27.70
N LYS A 400 -49.40 53.02 26.46
CA LYS A 400 -48.54 53.47 25.33
C LYS A 400 -47.23 52.74 24.93
N ALA A 401 -47.28 52.26 23.68
CA ALA A 401 -46.28 52.14 22.60
C ALA A 401 -44.85 52.71 22.75
N GLY A 402 -43.85 51.94 22.25
CA GLY A 402 -42.56 52.48 21.81
C GLY A 402 -41.40 51.48 21.62
N SER A 403 -41.17 51.04 20.37
CA SER A 403 -39.87 50.76 19.68
C SER A 403 -38.61 50.23 20.42
N LYS A 404 -38.09 49.07 19.99
CA LYS A 404 -36.81 48.84 19.24
C LYS A 404 -36.31 47.37 19.38
N PRO A 405 -35.69 46.78 18.35
CA PRO A 405 -35.12 45.43 18.40
C PRO A 405 -33.73 45.41 19.06
N PRO A 406 -33.28 44.25 19.59
CA PRO A 406 -32.02 44.15 20.35
C PRO A 406 -30.76 44.11 19.47
N THR A 407 -29.74 44.83 19.92
CA THR A 407 -28.36 44.90 19.41
C THR A 407 -27.55 43.61 19.72
N PRO A 408 -26.60 43.20 18.86
CA PRO A 408 -25.75 42.02 19.11
C PRO A 408 -24.53 42.31 19.99
N VAL A 409 -24.11 41.28 20.73
CA VAL A 409 -23.02 41.25 21.73
C VAL A 409 -21.63 41.27 21.06
N PRO A 410 -20.61 41.99 21.60
CA PRO A 410 -19.27 42.04 21.00
C PRO A 410 -18.36 40.91 21.48
N PHE A 411 -17.56 40.39 20.53
CA PHE A 411 -16.44 39.46 20.75
C PHE A 411 -15.33 40.10 21.60
N ALA A 412 -14.94 39.44 22.68
CA ALA A 412 -13.78 39.79 23.49
C ALA A 412 -12.51 39.15 22.91
N LYS A 413 -11.52 39.98 22.57
CA LYS A 413 -10.12 39.59 22.38
C LYS A 413 -9.49 39.31 23.74
N LYS A 414 -8.69 38.24 23.84
CA LYS A 414 -7.61 38.12 24.83
C LYS A 414 -6.29 37.90 24.11
N ALA A 415 -5.27 38.46 24.76
CA ALA A 415 -3.91 38.79 24.30
C ALA A 415 -3.05 37.58 23.96
#